data_AF-A0A452YXN1-F1
#
_entry.id   AF-A0A452YXN1-F1
#
_cell.length_a   1.000
_cell.length_b   1.000
_cell.length_c   1.000
_cell.angle_alpha   90.00
_cell.angle_beta   90.00
_cell.angle_gamma   90.00
#
_symmetry.space_group_name_H-M   'P 1'
#
loop_
_entity.id
_entity.type
_entity.pdbx_description
1 polymer ?
#
loop_
_entity_poly.entity_id
_entity_poly.type
_entity_poly.pdbx_seq_one_letter_code
_entity_poly.pdbx_strand_id
1 'polypeptide(L)'
;CVGSFAKAMGLAMERHIRGGLLDAMFSAGLSDKLVDALESISTSIPSLLPTIQERLLDCIAQALPKSSTRSGSTVSRATRSNSFQHFVDSSGPVLVQLALRTLANFNFKGHELLELARESVILYLEDEDSSTRKAAAICCCRLVAHSLSASSTSQFSSNRSNRMGGAKRRRLVEEIVEKLLIAAVADADVGVRSSVFRALYRNPTFDDFLAQADILTSIFVALNDEV
;
A
#
# COMPACT_ATOMS: atom_id res chain seq x y z
N CYS A 1 10.41 13.89 18.19
CA CYS A 1 11.73 14.23 18.75
C CYS A 1 12.86 13.43 18.09
N VAL A 2 12.84 12.09 18.10
CA VAL A 2 13.92 11.26 17.51
C VAL A 2 14.23 11.64 16.05
N GLY A 3 13.20 11.82 15.20
CA GLY A 3 13.41 12.27 13.82
C GLY A 3 14.10 13.63 13.69
N SER A 4 13.82 14.57 14.59
CA SER A 4 14.48 15.88 14.65
C SER A 4 15.95 15.77 15.07
N PHE A 5 16.25 14.89 16.03
CA PHE A 5 17.63 14.58 16.40
C PHE A 5 18.41 13.93 15.25
N ALA A 6 17.78 13.00 14.53
CA ALA A 6 18.40 12.38 13.36
C ALA A 6 18.71 13.43 12.28
N LYS A 7 17.81 14.39 12.05
CA LYS A 7 18.04 15.53 11.14
C LYS A 7 19.19 16.42 11.59
N ALA A 8 19.31 16.70 12.89
CA ALA A 8 20.34 17.58 13.43
C ALA A 8 21.73 16.92 13.51
N MET A 9 21.77 15.64 13.86
CA MET A 9 23.02 14.91 14.16
C MET A 9 23.49 14.01 13.01
N GLY A 10 22.62 13.65 12.07
CA GLY A 10 22.93 12.78 10.94
C GLY A 10 23.58 11.47 11.39
N LEU A 11 24.67 11.09 10.71
CA LEU A 11 25.38 9.82 10.93
C LEU A 11 25.91 9.63 12.36
N ALA A 12 26.11 10.71 13.13
CA ALA A 12 26.55 10.59 14.52
C ALA A 12 25.51 9.85 15.40
N MET A 13 24.23 9.91 15.02
CA MET A 13 23.15 9.24 15.73
C MET A 13 22.96 7.76 15.33
N GLU A 14 23.57 7.33 14.22
CA GLU A 14 23.31 6.03 13.59
C GLU A 14 23.54 4.84 14.53
N ARG A 15 24.61 4.86 15.33
CA ARG A 15 24.91 3.80 16.30
C ARG A 15 23.84 3.67 17.38
N HIS A 16 23.34 4.80 17.88
CA HIS A 16 22.27 4.81 18.89
C HIS A 16 20.93 4.36 18.31
N ILE A 17 20.67 4.71 17.05
CA ILE A 17 19.44 4.29 16.36
C ILE A 17 19.44 2.76 16.15
N ARG A 18 20.58 2.21 15.70
CA ARG A 18 20.75 0.75 15.56
C ARG A 18 20.79 0.01 16.89
N GLY A 19 21.33 0.64 17.94
CA GLY A 19 21.55 0.04 19.25
C GLY A 19 20.31 -0.16 20.13
N GLY A 20 19.12 -0.24 19.54
CA GLY A 20 17.87 -0.55 20.25
C GLY A 20 16.78 0.54 20.19
N LEU A 21 17.10 1.75 19.70
CA LEU A 21 16.08 2.80 19.61
C LEU A 21 15.01 2.46 18.56
N LEU A 22 15.38 1.84 17.44
CA LEU A 22 14.38 1.35 16.48
C LEU A 22 13.46 0.30 17.11
N ASP A 23 13.99 -0.64 17.91
CA ASP A 23 13.16 -1.64 18.60
C ASP A 23 12.13 -0.97 19.52
N ALA A 24 12.58 0.01 20.32
CA ALA A 24 11.69 0.78 21.18
C ALA A 24 10.63 1.57 20.38
N MET A 25 11.02 2.19 19.25
CA MET A 25 10.10 2.92 18.39
C MET A 25 9.02 2.01 17.78
N PHE A 26 9.39 0.82 17.30
CA PHE A 26 8.45 -0.13 16.70
C PHE A 26 7.59 -0.85 17.74
N SER A 27 8.03 -0.96 19.00
CA SER A 27 7.26 -1.62 20.07
C SER A 27 5.89 -0.99 20.36
N ALA A 28 5.73 0.30 20.04
CA ALA A 28 4.47 1.03 20.20
C ALA A 28 3.46 0.76 19.06
N GLY A 29 3.87 0.04 18.01
CA GLY A 29 3.05 -0.21 16.83
C GLY A 29 3.00 0.96 15.84
N LEU A 30 2.26 0.77 14.76
CA LEU A 30 2.14 1.75 13.68
C LEU A 30 1.36 2.99 14.14
N SER A 31 1.96 4.17 13.99
CA SER A 31 1.34 5.47 14.29
C SER A 31 1.88 6.55 13.36
N ASP A 32 1.13 7.63 13.11
CA ASP A 32 1.59 8.75 12.27
C ASP A 32 2.93 9.31 12.77
N LYS A 33 3.06 9.49 14.09
CA LYS A 33 4.28 9.98 14.73
C LYS A 33 5.49 9.06 14.50
N LEU A 34 5.27 7.75 14.45
CA LEU A 34 6.31 6.78 14.13
C LEU A 34 6.75 6.96 12.67
N VAL A 35 5.79 7.01 11.75
CA VAL A 35 6.07 7.15 10.30
C VAL A 35 6.86 8.43 10.02
N ASP A 36 6.45 9.57 10.58
CA ASP A 36 7.14 10.86 10.44
C ASP A 36 8.58 10.82 10.96
N ALA A 37 8.78 10.13 12.08
CA ALA A 37 10.10 9.97 12.68
C ALA A 37 10.99 9.05 11.82
N LEU A 38 10.45 7.94 11.33
CA LEU A 38 11.16 7.00 10.45
C LEU A 38 11.52 7.65 9.12
N GLU A 39 10.63 8.44 8.52
CA GLU A 39 10.92 9.21 7.31
C GLU A 39 12.10 10.15 7.57
N SER A 40 12.02 10.96 8.64
CA SER A 40 13.09 11.88 9.03
C SER A 40 14.44 11.17 9.26
N ILE A 41 14.42 9.99 9.90
CA ILE A 41 15.63 9.18 10.11
C ILE A 41 16.17 8.68 8.76
N SER A 42 15.32 8.10 7.92
CA SER A 42 15.74 7.51 6.64
C SER A 42 16.29 8.53 5.65
N THR A 43 15.77 9.76 5.67
CA THR A 43 16.32 10.87 4.86
C THR A 43 17.68 11.33 5.39
N SER A 44 17.84 11.38 6.72
CA SER A 44 19.07 11.92 7.33
C SER A 44 20.19 10.89 7.40
N ILE A 45 19.85 9.60 7.45
CA ILE A 45 20.76 8.47 7.59
C ILE A 45 20.30 7.36 6.61
N PRO A 46 20.61 7.49 5.30
CA PRO A 46 20.11 6.56 4.28
C PRO A 46 20.55 5.10 4.47
N SER A 47 21.65 4.85 5.19
CA SER A 47 22.13 3.52 5.54
C SER A 47 21.19 2.73 6.47
N LEU A 48 20.21 3.40 7.09
CA LEU A 48 19.17 2.77 7.90
C LEU A 48 17.89 2.47 7.13
N LEU A 49 17.74 3.03 5.92
CA LEU A 49 16.53 2.87 5.11
C LEU A 49 16.16 1.39 4.90
N PRO A 50 17.06 0.47 4.53
CA PRO A 50 16.69 -0.94 4.31
C PRO A 50 16.09 -1.60 5.55
N THR A 51 16.71 -1.41 6.72
CA THR A 51 16.22 -1.97 7.99
C THR A 51 14.88 -1.35 8.40
N ILE A 52 14.68 -0.06 8.14
CA ILE A 52 13.41 0.63 8.42
C ILE A 52 12.32 0.10 7.47
N GLN A 53 12.62 -0.05 6.18
CA GLN A 53 11.68 -0.56 5.19
C GLN A 53 11.18 -1.95 5.55
N GLU A 54 12.08 -2.89 5.86
CA GLU A 54 11.71 -4.27 6.24
C GLU A 54 10.77 -4.28 7.46
N ARG A 55 11.16 -3.62 8.54
CA ARG A 55 10.36 -3.58 9.78
C ARG A 55 9.04 -2.86 9.62
N LEU A 56 9.01 -1.79 8.82
CA LEU A 56 7.78 -1.05 8.56
C LEU A 56 6.82 -1.86 7.70
N LEU A 57 7.32 -2.63 6.72
CA LEU A 57 6.50 -3.58 5.96
C LEU A 57 5.91 -4.67 6.85
N ASP A 58 6.67 -5.19 7.82
CA ASP A 58 6.15 -6.15 8.80
C ASP A 58 5.02 -5.54 9.64
N CYS A 59 5.18 -4.30 10.09
CA CYS A 59 4.14 -3.58 10.83
C CYS A 59 2.88 -3.34 9.98
N ILE A 60 3.06 -2.97 8.72
CA ILE A 60 1.95 -2.78 7.77
C ILE A 60 1.24 -4.11 7.52
N ALA A 61 1.98 -5.21 7.31
CA ALA A 61 1.41 -6.53 7.08
C ALA A 61 0.63 -7.07 8.30
N GLN A 62 1.05 -6.70 9.52
CA GLN A 62 0.29 -7.00 10.75
C GLN A 62 -0.95 -6.11 10.89
N ALA A 63 -0.87 -4.85 10.45
CA ALA A 63 -1.99 -3.91 10.49
C ALA A 63 -3.05 -4.17 9.41
N LEU A 64 -2.67 -4.79 8.29
CA LEU A 64 -3.57 -5.23 7.21
C LEU A 64 -3.87 -6.73 7.41
N PRO A 65 -4.92 -7.11 8.16
CA PRO A 65 -5.27 -8.51 8.31
C PRO A 65 -5.47 -9.17 6.94
N LYS A 66 -4.80 -10.31 6.73
CA LYS A 66 -5.10 -11.21 5.61
C LYS A 66 -6.53 -11.66 5.78
N SER A 67 -7.40 -11.40 4.81
CA SER A 67 -8.82 -11.76 4.88
C SER A 67 -8.99 -13.28 5.02
N SER A 68 -8.94 -13.78 6.24
CA SER A 68 -9.59 -15.03 6.59
C SER A 68 -10.97 -14.61 7.07
N THR A 69 -11.94 -14.71 6.16
CA THR A 69 -13.37 -14.52 6.40
C THR A 69 -13.82 -13.10 6.75
N ARG A 70 -14.20 -12.32 5.72
CA ARG A 70 -15.31 -11.36 5.90
C ARG A 70 -16.55 -12.23 6.14
N SER A 71 -16.78 -12.59 7.41
CA SER A 71 -17.93 -13.41 7.79
C SER A 71 -19.18 -12.55 7.66
N GLY A 72 -19.79 -12.60 6.48
CA GLY A 72 -21.23 -12.47 6.37
C GLY A 72 -21.86 -13.51 7.28
N SER A 73 -22.75 -13.04 8.14
CA SER A 73 -23.54 -13.82 9.09
C SER A 73 -24.05 -15.15 8.51
N THR A 74 -23.63 -16.28 9.08
CA THR A 74 -24.47 -17.47 9.16
C THR A 74 -24.28 -18.16 10.50
N VAL A 75 -25.40 -18.36 11.18
CA VAL A 75 -25.52 -19.16 12.41
C VAL A 75 -25.00 -20.56 12.12
N SER A 76 -23.96 -21.02 12.81
CA SER A 76 -23.68 -22.46 12.99
C SER A 76 -22.81 -22.71 14.22
N ARG A 77 -23.41 -23.47 15.13
CA ARG A 77 -22.90 -23.94 16.42
C ARG A 77 -21.98 -25.15 16.21
N ALA A 78 -20.72 -25.07 16.64
CA ALA A 78 -20.01 -26.19 17.30
C ALA A 78 -18.59 -25.81 17.74
N THR A 79 -18.35 -26.00 19.03
CA THR A 79 -17.11 -26.01 19.82
C THR A 79 -15.88 -26.63 19.13
N ARG A 80 -14.71 -25.95 19.20
CA ARG A 80 -13.40 -26.52 19.61
C ARG A 80 -12.26 -25.46 19.63
N SER A 81 -11.56 -25.42 20.77
CA SER A 81 -10.25 -24.78 21.09
C SER A 81 -10.06 -23.29 20.80
N ASN A 82 -10.37 -22.48 21.80
CA ASN A 82 -10.24 -21.03 21.85
C ASN A 82 -8.86 -20.61 22.41
N SER A 83 -7.91 -20.23 21.54
CA SER A 83 -6.73 -19.42 21.95
C SER A 83 -6.00 -18.70 20.80
N PHE A 84 -6.63 -18.53 19.63
CA PHE A 84 -6.05 -17.74 18.52
C PHE A 84 -7.04 -16.77 17.84
N GLN A 85 -8.25 -16.62 18.38
CA GLN A 85 -9.33 -15.83 17.76
C GLN A 85 -9.57 -14.46 18.40
N HIS A 86 -8.66 -13.97 19.25
CA HIS A 86 -8.87 -12.71 19.97
C HIS A 86 -8.01 -11.51 19.51
N PHE A 87 -7.25 -11.63 18.42
CA PHE A 87 -6.44 -10.52 17.88
C PHE A 87 -6.99 -9.91 16.57
N VAL A 88 -8.06 -10.46 16.00
CA VAL A 88 -8.56 -10.05 14.68
C VAL A 88 -9.63 -8.95 14.76
N ASP A 89 -10.11 -8.61 15.96
CA ASP A 89 -11.13 -7.58 16.20
C ASP A 89 -10.56 -6.19 16.56
N SER A 90 -9.24 -5.96 16.46
CA SER A 90 -8.61 -4.74 17.02
C SER A 90 -7.91 -3.83 16.01
N SER A 91 -7.81 -4.19 14.73
CA SER A 91 -7.36 -3.24 13.72
C SER A 91 -8.52 -2.32 13.34
N GLY A 92 -8.72 -1.28 14.15
CA GLY A 92 -9.73 -0.26 13.85
C GLY A 92 -9.50 0.35 12.45
N PRO A 93 -10.56 0.86 11.79
CA PRO A 93 -10.48 1.42 10.43
C PRO A 93 -9.38 2.48 10.29
N VAL A 94 -9.12 3.25 11.35
CA VAL A 94 -8.04 4.24 11.40
C VAL A 94 -6.64 3.63 11.22
N LEU A 95 -6.38 2.47 11.82
CA LEU A 95 -5.09 1.77 11.72
C LEU A 95 -4.89 1.19 10.32
N VAL A 96 -5.94 0.60 9.73
CA VAL A 96 -5.92 0.10 8.34
C VAL A 96 -5.63 1.25 7.38
N GLN A 97 -6.34 2.37 7.51
CA GLN A 97 -6.11 3.54 6.66
C GLN A 97 -4.71 4.11 6.83
N LEU A 98 -4.17 4.13 8.06
CA LEU A 98 -2.79 4.53 8.30
C LEU A 98 -1.81 3.58 7.62
N ALA A 99 -2.02 2.27 7.69
CA ALA A 99 -1.19 1.27 7.03
C ALA A 99 -1.20 1.46 5.50
N LEU A 100 -2.38 1.65 4.91
CA LEU A 100 -2.55 1.92 3.48
C LEU A 100 -1.86 3.24 3.06
N ARG A 101 -2.07 4.32 3.82
CA ARG A 101 -1.39 5.60 3.57
C ARG A 101 0.12 5.48 3.70
N THR A 102 0.61 4.78 4.72
CA THR A 102 2.05 4.56 4.93
C THR A 102 2.64 3.77 3.76
N LEU A 103 1.98 2.68 3.34
CA LEU A 103 2.39 1.87 2.20
C LEU A 103 2.44 2.69 0.89
N ALA A 104 1.52 3.64 0.74
CA ALA A 104 1.40 4.49 -0.44
C ALA A 104 2.37 5.69 -0.46
N ASN A 105 2.92 6.11 0.68
CA ASN A 105 3.68 7.36 0.83
C ASN A 105 5.14 7.14 1.21
N PHE A 106 5.45 6.09 1.97
CA PHE A 106 6.80 5.85 2.45
C PHE A 106 7.69 5.33 1.32
N ASN A 107 8.98 5.65 1.37
CA ASN A 107 9.93 5.22 0.37
C ASN A 107 10.26 3.72 0.54
N PHE A 108 9.59 2.86 -0.23
CA PHE A 108 9.87 1.42 -0.33
C PHE A 108 10.61 1.03 -1.61
N LYS A 109 11.37 1.96 -2.22
CA LYS A 109 12.14 1.68 -3.42
C LYS A 109 13.07 0.48 -3.18
N GLY A 110 13.02 -0.51 -4.08
CA GLY A 110 13.77 -1.76 -3.97
C GLY A 110 12.94 -2.95 -3.48
N HIS A 111 11.72 -2.73 -2.99
CA HIS A 111 10.78 -3.79 -2.62
C HIS A 111 9.74 -4.06 -3.72
N GLU A 112 9.41 -5.34 -3.91
CA GLU A 112 8.36 -5.77 -4.84
C GLU A 112 7.00 -5.75 -4.13
N LEU A 113 6.24 -4.67 -4.30
CA LEU A 113 4.98 -4.45 -3.58
C LEU A 113 3.71 -4.83 -4.36
N LEU A 114 3.84 -5.26 -5.62
CA LEU A 114 2.67 -5.61 -6.45
C LEU A 114 1.92 -6.84 -5.93
N GLU A 115 2.65 -7.85 -5.44
CA GLU A 115 2.00 -9.05 -4.85
C GLU A 115 1.25 -8.68 -3.56
N LEU A 116 1.85 -7.85 -2.70
CA LEU A 116 1.18 -7.31 -1.52
C LEU A 116 -0.06 -6.50 -1.88
N ALA A 117 0.02 -5.64 -2.91
CA ALA A 117 -1.13 -4.88 -3.40
C ALA A 117 -2.27 -5.82 -3.81
N ARG A 118 -1.94 -6.84 -4.61
CA ARG A 118 -2.90 -7.83 -5.10
C ARG A 118 -3.53 -8.67 -3.99
N GLU A 119 -2.73 -9.16 -3.06
CA GLU A 119 -3.17 -10.12 -2.03
C GLU A 119 -3.85 -9.46 -0.84
N SER A 120 -3.49 -8.23 -0.51
CA SER A 120 -3.94 -7.57 0.71
C SER A 120 -4.68 -6.26 0.44
N VAL A 121 -4.13 -5.36 -0.38
CA VAL A 121 -4.69 -4.01 -0.54
C VAL A 121 -6.01 -4.01 -1.33
N ILE A 122 -6.10 -4.82 -2.39
CA ILE A 122 -7.30 -4.93 -3.24
C ILE A 122 -8.57 -5.24 -2.43
N LEU A 123 -8.44 -6.00 -1.35
CA LEU A 123 -9.57 -6.43 -0.52
C LEU A 123 -10.30 -5.24 0.13
N TYR A 124 -9.59 -4.13 0.34
CA TYR A 124 -10.13 -2.91 0.93
C TYR A 124 -10.78 -1.97 -0.09
N LEU A 125 -10.74 -2.30 -1.39
CA LEU A 125 -11.52 -1.56 -2.41
C LEU A 125 -13.03 -1.74 -2.23
N GLU A 126 -13.45 -2.79 -1.51
CA GLU A 126 -14.84 -3.10 -1.20
C GLU A 126 -15.13 -2.90 0.30
N ASP A 127 -14.36 -2.08 1.01
CA ASP A 127 -14.61 -1.78 2.43
C ASP A 127 -15.93 -1.01 2.61
N GLU A 128 -16.61 -1.18 3.74
CA GLU A 128 -17.86 -0.44 4.03
C GLU A 128 -17.60 1.07 4.15
N ASP A 129 -16.45 1.44 4.70
CA ASP A 129 -16.07 2.84 4.89
C ASP A 129 -15.43 3.44 3.63
N SER A 130 -16.02 4.51 3.11
CA SER A 130 -15.55 5.15 1.88
C SER A 130 -14.14 5.74 2.01
N SER A 131 -13.73 6.14 3.22
CA SER A 131 -12.38 6.65 3.44
C SER A 131 -11.32 5.54 3.41
N THR A 132 -11.65 4.33 3.86
CA THR A 132 -10.83 3.13 3.68
C THR A 132 -10.74 2.73 2.21
N ARG A 133 -11.87 2.67 1.47
CA ARG A 133 -11.88 2.39 0.02
C ARG A 133 -11.00 3.36 -0.75
N LYS A 134 -11.14 4.65 -0.46
CA LYS A 134 -10.31 5.72 -1.04
C LYS A 134 -8.82 5.52 -0.76
N ALA A 135 -8.46 5.22 0.50
CA ALA A 135 -7.07 5.00 0.89
C ALA A 135 -6.49 3.77 0.16
N ALA A 136 -7.25 2.69 0.04
CA ALA A 136 -6.85 1.48 -0.68
C ALA A 136 -6.65 1.74 -2.17
N ALA A 137 -7.57 2.45 -2.79
CA ALA A 137 -7.50 2.76 -4.22
C ALA A 137 -6.29 3.66 -4.56
N ILE A 138 -6.06 4.72 -3.78
CA ILE A 138 -4.88 5.57 -3.92
C ILE A 138 -3.59 4.77 -3.69
N CYS A 139 -3.59 3.87 -2.70
CA CYS A 139 -2.45 2.98 -2.43
C CYS A 139 -2.13 2.11 -3.66
N CYS A 140 -3.12 1.39 -4.21
CA CYS A 140 -2.94 0.58 -5.41
C CYS A 140 -2.41 1.39 -6.60
N CYS A 141 -2.99 2.57 -6.87
CA CYS A 141 -2.50 3.45 -7.94
C CYS A 141 -1.01 3.79 -7.76
N ARG A 142 -0.58 4.13 -6.55
CA ARG A 142 0.83 4.47 -6.31
C ARG A 142 1.76 3.27 -6.39
N LEU A 143 1.36 2.12 -5.85
CA LEU A 143 2.18 0.90 -5.92
C LEU A 143 2.40 0.45 -7.36
N VAL A 144 1.35 0.52 -8.20
CA VAL A 144 1.47 0.24 -9.64
C VAL A 144 2.39 1.26 -10.32
N ALA A 145 2.18 2.56 -10.10
CA ALA A 145 3.02 3.62 -10.64
C ALA A 145 4.51 3.44 -10.30
N HIS A 146 4.82 3.11 -9.04
CA HIS A 146 6.18 2.87 -8.57
C HIS A 146 6.79 1.63 -9.25
N SER A 147 6.02 0.55 -9.41
CA SER A 147 6.48 -0.66 -10.08
C SER A 147 6.77 -0.46 -11.58
N LEU A 148 5.94 0.32 -12.25
CA LEU A 148 6.14 0.68 -13.66
C LEU A 148 7.37 1.58 -13.82
N SER A 149 7.48 2.63 -13.00
CA SER A 149 8.64 3.56 -13.03
C SER A 149 9.97 2.86 -12.74
N ALA A 150 9.98 1.92 -11.79
CA ALA A 150 11.17 1.12 -11.50
C ALA A 150 11.62 0.29 -12.72
N SER A 151 10.67 -0.18 -13.54
CA SER A 151 10.95 -0.99 -14.73
C SER A 151 11.57 -0.16 -15.85
N SER A 152 11.09 1.05 -16.10
CA SER A 152 11.58 1.96 -17.15
C SER A 152 13.05 2.34 -16.98
N THR A 153 13.52 2.50 -15.74
CA THR A 153 14.94 2.83 -15.45
C THR A 153 15.90 1.65 -15.63
N SER A 154 15.39 0.42 -15.67
CA SER A 154 16.21 -0.79 -15.80
C SER A 154 16.47 -1.22 -17.25
N GLN A 155 15.83 -0.60 -18.25
CA GLN A 155 16.00 -0.98 -19.66
C GLN A 155 17.40 -0.73 -20.22
N PHE A 156 18.21 0.11 -19.55
CA PHE A 156 19.58 0.44 -19.96
C PHE A 156 20.67 -0.28 -19.16
N SER A 157 20.31 -1.17 -18.22
CA SER A 157 21.28 -1.94 -17.43
C SER A 157 20.93 -3.42 -17.45
N SER A 158 21.75 -4.19 -18.15
CA SER A 158 21.72 -5.64 -18.30
C SER A 158 22.01 -6.43 -17.00
N ASN A 159 21.78 -5.84 -15.82
CA ASN A 159 21.97 -6.49 -14.53
C ASN A 159 20.67 -7.10 -14.00
N ARG A 160 20.67 -8.43 -14.04
CA ARG A 160 19.65 -9.38 -13.57
C ARG A 160 19.39 -9.21 -12.06
N SER A 161 18.47 -8.32 -11.68
CA SER A 161 17.98 -8.25 -10.29
C SER A 161 16.47 -7.97 -10.15
N ASN A 162 15.69 -7.92 -11.23
CA ASN A 162 14.23 -8.00 -11.09
C ASN A 162 13.82 -9.47 -10.97
N ARG A 163 13.58 -9.93 -9.74
CA ARG A 163 13.13 -11.30 -9.42
C ARG A 163 11.77 -11.64 -10.05
N MET A 164 11.01 -10.62 -10.44
CA MET A 164 9.74 -10.72 -11.17
C MET A 164 9.96 -10.49 -12.66
N GLY A 165 9.72 -11.51 -13.49
CA GLY A 165 9.79 -11.38 -14.94
C GLY A 165 8.81 -10.31 -15.47
N GLY A 166 9.22 -9.55 -16.50
CA GLY A 166 8.43 -8.44 -17.04
C GLY A 166 7.00 -8.81 -17.43
N ALA A 167 6.79 -10.01 -17.99
CA ALA A 167 5.47 -10.52 -18.30
C ALA A 167 4.61 -10.78 -17.04
N LYS A 168 5.18 -11.33 -15.97
CA LYS A 168 4.47 -11.53 -14.69
C LYS A 168 4.08 -10.18 -14.07
N ARG A 169 5.00 -9.22 -14.09
CA ARG A 169 4.74 -7.84 -13.63
C ARG A 169 3.57 -7.22 -14.39
N ARG A 170 3.60 -7.29 -15.72
CA ARG A 170 2.54 -6.74 -16.58
C ARG A 170 1.18 -7.34 -16.25
N ARG A 171 1.08 -8.67 -16.09
CA ARG A 171 -0.17 -9.35 -15.69
C ARG A 171 -0.71 -8.88 -14.34
N LEU A 172 0.18 -8.72 -13.35
CA LEU A 172 -0.23 -8.20 -12.03
C LEU A 172 -0.74 -6.76 -12.13
N VAL A 173 -0.09 -5.92 -12.93
CA VAL A 173 -0.54 -4.55 -13.16
C VAL A 173 -1.90 -4.53 -13.84
N GLU A 174 -2.09 -5.31 -14.91
CA GLU A 174 -3.37 -5.44 -15.61
C GLU A 174 -4.49 -5.84 -14.64
N GLU A 175 -4.27 -6.89 -13.82
CA GLU A 175 -5.26 -7.34 -12.83
C GLU A 175 -5.60 -6.27 -11.78
N ILE A 176 -4.59 -5.56 -11.26
CA ILE A 176 -4.80 -4.51 -10.24
C ILE A 176 -5.56 -3.33 -10.85
N VAL A 177 -5.19 -2.91 -12.07
CA VAL A 177 -5.82 -1.78 -12.78
C VAL A 177 -7.27 -2.10 -13.14
N GLU A 178 -7.55 -3.31 -13.63
CA GLU A 178 -8.91 -3.76 -13.91
C GLU A 178 -9.79 -3.69 -12.66
N LYS A 179 -9.35 -4.26 -11.55
CA LYS A 179 -10.09 -4.22 -10.28
C LYS A 179 -10.26 -2.81 -9.73
N LEU A 180 -9.24 -1.96 -9.87
CA LEU A 180 -9.33 -0.55 -9.51
C LEU A 180 -10.40 0.19 -10.32
N LEU A 181 -10.48 -0.07 -11.62
CA LEU A 181 -11.46 0.57 -12.49
C LEU A 181 -12.86 0.07 -12.17
N ILE A 182 -13.07 -1.24 -12.02
CA ILE A 182 -14.37 -1.78 -11.60
C ILE A 182 -14.83 -1.13 -10.30
N ALA A 183 -13.96 -1.09 -9.28
CA ALA A 183 -14.28 -0.45 -8.00
C ALA A 183 -14.56 1.06 -8.16
N ALA A 184 -13.76 1.78 -8.95
CA ALA A 184 -13.92 3.21 -9.14
C ALA A 184 -15.17 3.60 -9.96
N VAL A 185 -15.61 2.75 -10.89
CA VAL A 185 -16.83 2.98 -11.66
C VAL A 185 -18.06 2.67 -10.80
N ALA A 186 -18.02 1.58 -10.03
CA ALA A 186 -19.14 1.11 -9.23
C ALA A 186 -19.25 1.77 -7.84
N ASP A 187 -18.30 2.61 -7.41
CA ASP A 187 -18.33 3.19 -6.06
C ASP A 187 -19.49 4.19 -5.91
N ALA A 188 -20.25 4.05 -4.82
CA ALA A 188 -21.33 4.97 -4.48
C ALA A 188 -20.82 6.37 -4.05
N ASP A 189 -19.57 6.47 -3.58
CA ASP A 189 -18.97 7.72 -3.10
C ASP A 189 -18.20 8.43 -4.23
N VAL A 190 -18.72 9.58 -4.65
CA VAL A 190 -18.11 10.47 -5.67
C VAL A 190 -16.65 10.83 -5.32
N GLY A 191 -16.35 10.98 -4.03
CA GLY A 191 -15.02 11.32 -3.53
C GLY A 191 -14.00 10.20 -3.68
N VAL A 192 -14.44 8.94 -3.69
CA VAL A 192 -13.62 7.77 -4.07
C VAL A 192 -13.39 7.81 -5.59
N ARG A 193 -14.47 7.81 -6.38
CA ARG A 193 -14.42 7.79 -7.86
C ARG A 193 -13.46 8.84 -8.42
N SER A 194 -13.70 10.11 -8.07
CA SER A 194 -12.90 11.25 -8.51
C SER A 194 -11.43 11.12 -8.11
N SER A 195 -11.14 10.59 -6.91
CA SER A 195 -9.77 10.42 -6.45
C SER A 195 -8.98 9.37 -7.24
N VAL A 196 -9.63 8.27 -7.64
CA VAL A 196 -9.02 7.21 -8.46
C VAL A 196 -8.75 7.73 -9.86
N PHE A 197 -9.75 8.31 -10.54
CA PHE A 197 -9.55 8.84 -11.88
C PHE A 197 -8.51 9.96 -11.92
N ARG A 198 -8.47 10.83 -10.90
CA ARG A 198 -7.41 11.84 -10.79
C ARG A 198 -6.03 11.23 -10.58
N ALA A 199 -5.93 10.13 -9.83
CA ALA A 199 -4.66 9.44 -9.60
C ALA A 199 -4.16 8.74 -10.88
N LEU A 200 -5.05 8.09 -11.62
CA LEU A 200 -4.77 7.48 -12.91
C LEU A 200 -4.36 8.53 -13.95
N TYR A 201 -5.17 9.58 -14.12
CA TYR A 201 -4.93 10.66 -15.09
C TYR A 201 -3.61 11.41 -14.86
N ARG A 202 -3.23 11.61 -13.60
CA ARG A 202 -1.97 12.31 -13.26
C ARG A 202 -0.71 11.54 -13.64
N ASN A 203 -0.83 10.25 -13.97
CA ASN A 203 0.32 9.41 -14.21
C ASN A 203 0.23 8.74 -15.60
N PRO A 204 0.99 9.24 -16.59
CA PRO A 204 0.97 8.70 -17.96
C PRO A 204 1.40 7.23 -18.07
N THR A 205 2.03 6.66 -17.05
CA THR A 205 2.42 5.23 -17.07
C THR A 205 1.23 4.27 -17.13
N PHE A 206 0.02 4.75 -16.83
CA PHE A 206 -1.21 3.98 -16.97
C PHE A 206 -1.75 3.97 -18.41
N ASP A 207 -1.32 4.87 -19.29
CA ASP A 207 -1.95 5.09 -20.61
C ASP A 207 -1.99 3.82 -21.45
N ASP A 208 -0.91 3.02 -21.46
CA ASP A 208 -0.84 1.73 -22.17
C ASP A 208 -1.86 0.70 -21.68
N PHE A 209 -2.26 0.79 -20.41
CA PHE A 209 -3.25 -0.08 -19.79
C PHE A 209 -4.66 0.50 -19.98
N LEU A 210 -4.81 1.82 -19.88
CA LEU A 210 -6.09 2.50 -20.04
C LEU A 210 -6.57 2.53 -21.50
N ALA A 211 -5.68 2.48 -22.48
CA ALA A 211 -6.02 2.46 -23.90
C ALA A 211 -6.66 1.14 -24.37
N GLN A 212 -6.77 0.13 -23.50
CA GLN A 212 -7.43 -1.14 -23.84
C GLN A 212 -8.95 -0.93 -23.96
N ALA A 213 -9.55 -1.51 -25.00
CA ALA A 213 -10.94 -1.23 -25.39
C ALA A 213 -11.97 -1.50 -24.26
N ASP A 214 -11.76 -2.55 -23.48
CA ASP A 214 -12.65 -2.94 -22.38
C ASP A 214 -12.60 -1.93 -21.21
N ILE A 215 -11.41 -1.36 -20.97
CA ILE A 215 -11.18 -0.34 -19.96
C ILE A 215 -11.78 1.00 -20.40
N LEU A 216 -11.58 1.39 -21.66
CA LEU A 216 -12.17 2.63 -22.21
C LEU A 216 -13.71 2.60 -22.12
N THR A 217 -14.33 1.46 -22.43
CA THR A 217 -15.78 1.29 -22.32
C THR A 217 -16.26 1.51 -20.87
N SER A 218 -15.54 0.94 -19.90
CA SER A 218 -15.86 1.10 -18.47
C SER A 218 -15.73 2.57 -18.02
N ILE A 219 -14.70 3.28 -18.49
CA ILE A 219 -14.50 4.70 -18.20
C ILE A 219 -15.60 5.56 -18.82
N PHE A 220 -15.99 5.28 -20.06
CA PHE A 220 -17.06 6.03 -20.75
C PHE A 220 -18.42 5.87 -20.06
N VAL A 221 -18.75 4.67 -19.59
CA VAL A 221 -19.97 4.44 -18.79
C VAL A 221 -19.92 5.27 -17.51
N ALA A 222 -18.80 5.27 -16.80
CA ALA A 222 -18.63 6.01 -15.54
C ALA A 222 -18.75 7.53 -15.71
N LEU A 223 -18.17 8.08 -16.79
CA LEU A 223 -18.22 9.51 -17.10
C LEU A 223 -19.62 9.97 -17.52
N ASN A 224 -20.44 9.08 -18.06
CA ASN A 224 -21.80 9.40 -18.49
C ASN A 224 -22.85 9.28 -17.36
N ASP A 225 -22.46 8.74 -16.20
CA ASP A 225 -23.33 8.56 -15.03
C ASP A 225 -23.28 9.78 -14.06
N GLU A 226 -22.45 10.79 -14.35
CA GLU A 226 -22.33 12.03 -13.56
C GLU A 226 -22.98 13.27 -14.22
N VAL A 227 -24.04 13.11 -15.02
CA VAL A 227 -24.87 14.22 -15.54
C VAL A 227 -26.13 14.43 -14.69
#